data_AF-A0A0S8AYX1-F1
#
_entry.id   AF-A0A0S8AYX1-F1
#
_cell.length_a   1.000
_cell.length_b   1.000
_cell.length_c   1.000
_cell.angle_alpha   90.00
_cell.angle_beta   90.00
_cell.angle_gamma   90.00
#
_symmetry.space_group_name_H-M   'P 1'
#
loop_
_entity.id
_entity.type
_entity.pdbx_description
1 polymer ?
#
loop_
_entity_poly.entity_id
_entity_poly.type
_entity_poly.pdbx_seq_one_letter_code
_entity_poly.pdbx_strand_id
1 'polypeptide(L)' 'MQKFQRGRVDLWTREKIDSLSTAEVRQLQANALRLSETEIAALCDEVLGTRPRGRVAAKA' A
#
# COMPACT_ATOMS: atom_id res chain seq x y z
N MET A 1 -1.94 -27.35 -4.07
CA MET A 1 -1.14 -26.11 -4.16
C MET A 1 -1.88 -25.13 -5.06
N GLN A 2 -2.61 -24.18 -4.46
CA GLN A 2 -3.34 -23.19 -5.22
C GLN A 2 -2.31 -22.20 -5.79
N LYS A 3 -2.09 -22.26 -7.10
CA LYS A 3 -1.27 -21.28 -7.82
C LYS A 3 -1.98 -19.93 -7.68
N PHE A 4 -1.54 -19.09 -6.74
CA PHE A 4 -1.97 -17.70 -6.71
C PHE A 4 -1.59 -17.11 -8.07
N GLN A 5 -2.61 -16.87 -8.89
CA GLN A 5 -2.46 -16.33 -10.22
C GLN A 5 -1.67 -15.02 -10.09
N ARG A 6 -0.54 -14.94 -10.78
CA ARG A 6 0.30 -13.74 -10.90
C ARG A 6 -0.48 -12.48 -11.31
N GLY A 7 -1.72 -12.60 -11.78
CA GLY A 7 -2.61 -11.48 -12.09
C GLY A 7 -3.04 -10.60 -10.91
N ARG A 8 -2.79 -10.98 -9.64
CA ARG A 8 -3.03 -10.05 -8.51
C ARG A 8 -1.97 -8.96 -8.42
N VAL A 9 -0.72 -9.25 -8.78
CA VAL A 9 0.36 -8.24 -8.77
C VAL A 9 0.14 -7.24 -9.91
N ASP A 10 -0.26 -7.73 -11.10
CA ASP A 10 -0.65 -6.88 -12.24
C ASP A 10 -1.81 -5.91 -11.91
N LEU A 11 -2.66 -6.26 -10.94
CA LEU A 11 -3.81 -5.44 -10.54
C LEU A 11 -3.42 -4.28 -9.61
N TRP A 12 -2.30 -4.37 -8.91
CA TRP A 12 -1.88 -3.41 -7.87
C TRP A 12 -0.68 -2.58 -8.34
N THR A 13 -0.93 -1.67 -9.27
CA THR A 13 0.05 -0.67 -9.68
C THR A 13 0.15 0.47 -8.67
N ARG A 14 1.29 1.18 -8.67
CA ARG A 14 1.49 2.37 -7.82
C ARG A 14 0.39 3.42 -8.00
N GLU A 15 -0.02 3.67 -9.24
CA GLU A 15 -1.08 4.63 -9.59
C GLU A 15 -2.41 4.27 -8.93
N LYS A 16 -2.75 2.97 -8.93
CA LYS A 16 -3.98 2.50 -8.30
C LYS A 16 -3.91 2.61 -6.78
N ILE A 17 -2.77 2.28 -6.18
CA ILE A 17 -2.56 2.44 -4.73
C ILE A 17 -2.62 3.91 -4.35
N ASP A 18 -2.09 4.81 -5.18
CA ASP A 18 -2.12 6.25 -4.93
C ASP A 18 -3.55 6.84 -4.98
N SER A 19 -4.43 6.27 -5.82
CA SER A 19 -5.86 6.65 -5.84
C SER A 19 -6.64 6.27 -4.59
N LEU A 20 -6.13 5.37 -3.74
CA LEU A 20 -6.79 4.95 -2.50
C LEU A 20 -6.63 6.01 -1.39
N SER A 21 -7.54 6.03 -0.43
CA SER A 21 -7.36 6.81 0.79
C SER A 21 -6.24 6.23 1.67
N THR A 22 -5.70 7.04 2.58
CA THR A 22 -4.58 6.62 3.44
C THR A 22 -4.97 5.44 4.35
N ALA A 23 -6.24 5.37 4.75
CA ALA A 23 -6.77 4.24 5.52
C ALA A 23 -6.80 2.95 4.69
N GLU A 24 -7.25 3.04 3.44
CA GLU A 24 -7.30 1.91 2.51
C GLU A 24 -5.90 1.39 2.17
N VAL A 25 -4.91 2.28 1.94
CA VAL A 25 -3.52 1.86 1.69
C VAL A 25 -2.93 1.13 2.91
N ARG A 26 -3.22 1.58 4.14
CA ARG A 26 -2.79 0.88 5.37
C ARG A 26 -3.42 -0.49 5.50
N GLN A 27 -4.71 -0.60 5.20
CA GLN A 27 -5.42 -1.88 5.23
C GLN A 27 -4.89 -2.83 4.15
N LEU A 28 -4.61 -2.33 2.95
CA LEU A 28 -4.00 -3.09 1.86
C LEU A 28 -2.61 -3.60 2.26
N GLN A 29 -1.76 -2.75 2.87
CA GLN A 29 -0.45 -3.13 3.38
C GLN A 29 -0.56 -4.27 4.41
N ALA A 30 -1.44 -4.14 5.40
CA ALA A 30 -1.64 -5.18 6.42
C ALA A 30 -2.10 -6.51 5.81
N ASN A 31 -3.01 -6.46 4.83
CA ASN A 31 -3.45 -7.65 4.11
C ASN A 31 -2.33 -8.28 3.28
N ALA A 32 -1.52 -7.47 2.60
CA ALA A 32 -0.38 -7.93 1.81
C ALA A 32 0.65 -8.64 2.71
N LEU A 33 0.99 -8.07 3.86
CA LEU A 33 1.87 -8.69 4.85
C LEU A 33 1.31 -10.03 5.35
N ARG A 34 0.01 -10.10 5.67
CA ARG A 34 -0.65 -11.35 6.12
C ARG A 34 -0.64 -12.43 5.05
N LEU A 35 -0.71 -12.05 3.77
CA LEU A 35 -0.68 -12.96 2.62
C LEU A 35 0.73 -13.22 2.09
N SER A 36 1.77 -12.67 2.72
CA SER A 36 3.17 -12.73 2.26
C SER A 36 3.39 -12.13 0.86
N GLU A 37 2.56 -11.17 0.46
CA GLU A 37 2.67 -10.40 -0.79
C GLU A 37 3.60 -9.20 -0.58
N THR A 38 4.91 -9.45 -0.46
CA THR A 38 5.90 -8.45 -0.03
C THR A 38 6.05 -7.28 -1.00
N GLU A 39 5.87 -7.52 -2.30
CA GLU A 39 5.96 -6.49 -3.35
C GLU A 39 4.84 -5.44 -3.22
N ILE A 40 3.60 -5.89 -3.00
CA ILE A 40 2.46 -5.00 -2.76
C ILE A 40 2.65 -4.22 -1.46
N ALA A 41 3.16 -4.87 -0.41
CA ALA A 41 3.44 -4.22 0.87
C ALA A 41 4.50 -3.10 0.73
N ALA A 42 5.54 -3.33 -0.07
CA ALA A 42 6.56 -2.32 -0.37
C ALA A 42 5.98 -1.12 -1.14
N LEU A 43 5.17 -1.37 -2.17
CA LEU A 43 4.49 -0.30 -2.92
C LEU A 43 3.56 0.54 -2.02
N CYS A 44 2.84 -0.10 -1.10
CA CYS A 44 2.01 0.61 -0.13
C CYS A 44 2.86 1.49 0.80
N ASP A 45 4.03 1.01 1.25
CA ASP A 45 4.93 1.76 2.12
C ASP A 45 5.49 3.01 1.41
N GLU A 46 5.89 2.87 0.14
CA GLU A 46 6.32 4.00 -0.69
C GLU A 46 5.21 5.07 -0.80
N VAL A 47 3.98 4.66 -1.11
CA VAL A 47 2.83 5.58 -1.22
C VAL A 47 2.48 6.23 0.13
N LEU A 48 2.59 5.50 1.23
CA LEU A 48 2.39 6.06 2.57
C LEU A 48 3.51 7.02 2.98
N GLY A 49 4.74 6.79 2.49
CA GLY A 49 5.90 7.66 2.70
C GLY A 49 5.83 8.97 1.93
N THR A 50 5.26 8.97 0.71
CA THR A 50 5.08 10.19 -0.11
C THR A 50 3.91 11.04 0.35
N ARG A 51 2.91 10.46 1.02
CA ARG A 51 1.77 11.22 1.52
C ARG A 51 2.23 12.20 2.60
N PRO A 52 1.78 13.46 2.56
CA PRO A 52 2.02 14.38 3.65
C PRO A 52 1.35 13.79 4.90
N ARG A 53 2.16 13.17 5.77
CA ARG A 53 1.75 12.82 7.12
C ARG A 53 1.32 14.14 7.71
N GLY A 54 0.02 14.34 7.92
CA GLY A 54 -0.53 15.59 8.39
C GLY A 54 0.34 16.12 9.52
N ARG A 55 1.25 17.04 9.17
CA ARG A 55 1.93 17.86 10.15
C ARG A 55 0.79 18.73 10.62
N VAL A 56 0.19 18.35 11.74
CA VAL A 56 0.11 19.31 12.83
C VAL A 56 1.48 19.99 12.83
N ALA A 57 1.50 21.19 12.24
CA ALA A 57 2.65 22.05 12.27
C ALA A 57 3.06 22.10 13.75
N ALA A 58 4.21 21.51 14.05
CA ALA A 58 4.82 21.68 15.34
C ALA A 58 5.06 23.19 15.48
N LYS A 59 4.41 23.77 16.50
CA LYS A 59 4.60 25.10 17.09
C LYS A 59 5.78 25.90 16.50
N ALA A 60 5.46 27.09 15.99
CA ALA A 60 6.26 28.28 16.22
C ALA A 60 5.45 29.21 17.14
#